data_AF-A0A2G6PW80-F1
#
_entry.id   AF-A0A2G6PW80-F1
#
_cell.length_a   1.000
_cell.length_b   1.000
_cell.length_c   1.000
_cell.angle_alpha   90.00
_cell.angle_beta   90.00
_cell.angle_gamma   90.00
#
_symmetry.space_group_name_H-M   'P 1'
#
loop_
_entity.id
_entity.type
_entity.pdbx_description
1 polymer ?
#
loop_
_entity_poly.entity_id
_entity_poly.type
_entity_poly.pdbx_seq_one_letter_code
_entity_poly.pdbx_strand_id
1 'polypeptide(L)'
;MPHVTLVIGTQNIYQLVSALQHAEQGGSRVITSLADSYDIPRFLPNFSADSPAPPFRKFITIMQGCNNFCSYCVIDEARVLVENGVKELTLLGQNVNSYGKTNSVVLGKKRGEYGFARLLGDVAELADQGLQRLRFTTSNPKDLTDELIACFADIDILCPQLHLPVQAGSDRVLKRMNRRYSIADYLELVDKLHKVCPAIALTTDIIVGFPGEPEEVKSARLTRFQQRQDEISLERNREYIGKVQKIMLEPELDSALLSRGRTESNHIVHLQQPVAAVPGDIIAVKITGAGQHSLQGSVMENNNTEYSAAGRELLQYDTI
;
A
#
# COMPACT_ATOMS: atom_id res chain seq x y z
N MET A 1 -1.81 31.50 -17.73
CA MET A 1 -3.17 31.05 -17.38
C MET A 1 -3.88 32.20 -16.66
N PRO A 2 -4.57 33.09 -17.39
CA PRO A 2 -5.17 34.31 -16.80
C PRO A 2 -6.34 34.02 -15.85
N HIS A 3 -6.89 32.81 -15.89
CA HIS A 3 -8.00 32.36 -15.04
C HIS A 3 -7.54 31.72 -13.71
N VAL A 4 -6.24 31.72 -13.41
CA VAL A 4 -5.69 31.10 -12.20
C VAL A 4 -5.27 32.17 -11.20
N THR A 5 -5.98 32.23 -10.07
CA THR A 5 -5.75 33.21 -9.00
C THR A 5 -4.68 32.76 -8.01
N LEU A 6 -4.51 31.44 -7.84
CA LEU A 6 -3.63 30.87 -6.82
C LEU A 6 -2.81 29.71 -7.40
N VAL A 7 -1.50 29.76 -7.21
CA VAL A 7 -0.57 28.66 -7.51
C VAL A 7 0.27 28.40 -6.25
N ILE A 8 0.22 27.18 -5.74
CA ILE A 8 0.97 26.77 -4.54
C ILE A 8 1.81 25.55 -4.89
N GLY A 9 3.11 25.62 -4.61
CA GLY A 9 4.03 24.50 -4.66
C GLY A 9 3.94 23.64 -3.41
N THR A 10 4.38 22.39 -3.50
CA THR A 10 4.21 21.35 -2.46
C THR A 10 4.71 21.75 -1.08
N GLN A 11 5.90 22.36 -0.96
CA GLN A 11 6.43 22.83 0.33
C GLN A 11 5.64 24.00 0.95
N ASN A 12 4.79 24.66 0.17
CA ASN A 12 4.04 25.83 0.61
C ASN A 12 2.56 25.52 0.88
N ILE A 13 2.16 24.24 0.86
CA ILE A 13 0.77 23.84 1.12
C ILE A 13 0.27 24.27 2.50
N TYR A 14 1.17 24.41 3.48
CA TYR A 14 0.84 24.89 4.83
C TYR A 14 0.50 26.38 4.87
N GLN A 15 0.78 27.12 3.79
CA GLN A 15 0.35 28.50 3.60
C GLN A 15 -0.99 28.59 2.85
N LEU A 16 -1.67 27.47 2.61
CA LEU A 16 -2.92 27.43 1.84
C LEU A 16 -3.98 28.37 2.43
N VAL A 17 -4.18 28.36 3.76
CA VAL A 17 -5.19 29.21 4.40
C VAL A 17 -4.91 30.69 4.15
N SER A 18 -3.68 31.14 4.37
CA SER A 18 -3.33 32.55 4.17
C SER A 18 -3.35 32.94 2.69
N ALA A 19 -3.00 32.02 1.80
CA ALA A 19 -3.04 32.25 0.36
C ALA A 19 -4.48 32.28 -0.20
N LEU A 20 -5.40 31.47 0.36
CA LEU A 20 -6.83 31.51 0.05
C LEU A 20 -7.45 32.84 0.49
N GLN A 21 -7.20 33.27 1.72
CA GLN A 21 -7.69 34.56 2.23
C GLN A 21 -7.25 35.73 1.35
N HIS A 22 -6.01 35.69 0.85
CA HIS A 22 -5.51 36.69 -0.09
C HIS A 22 -6.23 36.66 -1.45
N ALA A 23 -6.54 35.46 -1.95
CA ALA A 23 -7.28 35.28 -3.19
C ALA A 23 -8.74 35.74 -3.08
N GLU A 24 -9.39 35.49 -1.94
CA GLU A 24 -10.76 35.95 -1.65
C GLU A 24 -10.87 37.49 -1.60
N GLN A 25 -9.78 38.18 -1.24
CA GLN A 25 -9.67 39.64 -1.24
C GLN A 25 -9.36 40.22 -2.64
N GLY A 26 -9.42 39.40 -3.70
CA GLY A 26 -9.15 39.81 -5.09
C GLY A 26 -7.67 39.81 -5.47
N GLY A 27 -6.79 39.33 -4.59
CA GLY A 27 -5.36 39.19 -4.88
C GLY A 27 -5.06 37.94 -5.73
N SER A 28 -3.89 37.91 -6.37
CA SER A 28 -3.35 36.70 -6.98
C SER A 28 -2.02 36.34 -6.36
N ARG A 29 -1.73 35.05 -6.19
CA ARG A 29 -0.52 34.61 -5.49
C ARG A 29 0.09 33.36 -6.11
N VAL A 30 1.41 33.40 -6.28
CA VAL A 30 2.22 32.26 -6.73
C VAL A 30 3.27 31.99 -5.66
N ILE A 31 3.18 30.83 -4.99
CA ILE A 31 4.09 30.42 -3.91
C ILE A 31 4.69 29.06 -4.26
N THR A 32 5.73 29.04 -5.08
CA THR A 32 6.33 27.81 -5.62
C THR A 32 7.79 27.61 -5.23
N SER A 33 8.29 28.40 -4.26
CA SER A 33 9.66 28.25 -3.76
C SER A 33 9.87 26.87 -3.15
N LEU A 34 11.01 26.26 -3.49
CA LEU A 34 11.48 25.01 -2.91
C LEU A 34 12.82 25.30 -2.21
N ALA A 35 12.92 24.96 -0.94
CA ALA A 35 14.17 24.97 -0.19
C ALA A 35 14.76 23.55 -0.16
N ASP A 36 16.08 23.44 -0.26
CA ASP A 36 16.80 22.16 -0.14
C ASP A 36 16.69 21.59 1.28
N SER A 37 16.67 22.47 2.28
CA SER A 37 16.44 22.14 3.69
C SER A 37 15.03 22.57 4.09
N TYR A 38 14.04 21.76 3.74
CA TYR A 38 12.65 21.97 4.14
C TYR A 38 12.25 20.98 5.22
N ASP A 39 11.84 21.51 6.37
CA ASP A 39 11.25 20.72 7.45
C ASP A 39 9.75 20.68 7.26
N ILE A 40 9.23 19.47 7.06
CA ILE A 40 7.80 19.23 6.96
C ILE A 40 7.21 19.45 8.35
N PRO A 41 6.31 20.43 8.53
CA PRO A 41 5.67 20.66 9.82
C PRO A 41 5.00 19.38 10.32
N ARG A 42 5.24 19.04 11.59
CA ARG A 42 4.53 17.92 12.22
C ARG A 42 3.04 18.23 12.20
N PHE A 43 2.29 17.42 11.46
CA PHE A 43 0.85 17.51 11.38
C PHE A 43 0.26 16.21 11.90
N LEU A 44 -0.36 16.25 13.08
CA LEU A 44 -1.21 15.16 13.55
C LEU A 44 -2.65 15.47 13.13
N PRO A 45 -3.39 14.47 12.61
CA PRO A 45 -4.81 14.63 12.36
C PRO A 45 -5.51 15.07 13.66
N ASN A 46 -6.25 16.18 13.62
CA ASN A 46 -7.09 16.58 14.75
C ASN A 46 -8.49 16.02 14.53
N PHE A 47 -8.81 14.91 15.19
CA PHE A 47 -10.16 14.38 15.25
C PHE A 47 -10.87 14.98 16.46
N SER A 48 -11.39 16.20 16.30
CA SER A 48 -12.32 16.78 17.28
C SER A 48 -13.68 16.06 17.22
N ALA A 49 -14.52 16.20 18.25
CA ALA A 49 -15.86 15.64 18.25
C ALA A 49 -16.73 16.10 17.06
N ASP A 50 -16.43 17.29 16.50
CA ASP A 50 -17.11 17.87 15.34
C ASP A 50 -16.50 17.44 13.99
N SER A 51 -15.39 16.69 14.00
CA SER A 51 -14.72 16.23 12.80
C SER A 51 -15.35 14.93 12.28
N PRO A 52 -15.51 14.76 10.96
CA PRO A 52 -15.93 13.47 10.41
C PRO A 52 -14.96 12.36 10.82
N ALA A 53 -15.50 11.20 11.20
CA ALA A 53 -14.69 10.01 11.46
C ALA A 53 -13.81 9.71 10.24
N PRO A 54 -12.54 9.29 10.45
CA PRO A 54 -11.68 8.95 9.34
C PRO A 54 -12.24 7.74 8.57
N PRO A 55 -11.96 7.61 7.26
CA PRO A 55 -12.18 6.37 6.54
C PRO A 55 -11.43 5.22 7.21
N PHE A 56 -11.98 4.01 7.14
CA PHE A 56 -11.35 2.78 7.68
C PHE A 56 -9.97 2.45 7.09
N ARG A 57 -9.57 3.11 5.99
CA ARG A 57 -8.23 2.99 5.38
C ARG A 57 -7.55 4.34 5.26
N LYS A 58 -6.26 4.41 5.58
CA LYS A 58 -5.44 5.61 5.40
C LYS A 58 -4.06 5.32 4.83
N PHE A 59 -3.56 6.32 4.13
CA PHE A 59 -2.21 6.40 3.61
C PHE A 59 -1.38 7.28 4.55
N ILE A 60 -0.19 6.82 4.94
CA ILE A 60 0.77 7.61 5.71
C ILE A 60 2.00 7.83 4.84
N THR A 61 2.36 9.10 4.62
CA THR A 61 3.56 9.46 3.86
C THR A 61 4.76 9.42 4.78
N ILE A 62 5.65 8.44 4.59
CA ILE A 62 6.82 8.24 5.45
C ILE A 62 8.11 8.87 4.88
N MET A 63 8.06 9.40 3.65
CA MET A 63 9.16 10.16 3.03
C MET A 63 8.69 11.00 1.84
N GLN A 64 9.31 12.17 1.63
CA GLN A 64 9.05 13.05 0.48
C GLN A 64 10.35 13.63 -0.10
N GLY A 65 11.06 12.90 -0.98
CA GLY A 65 12.18 13.40 -1.79
C GLY A 65 13.44 13.92 -1.07
N CYS A 66 13.33 14.25 0.22
CA CYS A 66 14.33 14.76 1.13
C CYS A 66 14.04 14.21 2.53
N ASN A 67 15.10 14.07 3.32
CA ASN A 67 15.28 13.06 4.36
C ASN A 67 14.68 13.40 5.73
N ASN A 68 13.48 13.98 5.74
CA ASN A 68 12.93 14.61 6.93
C ASN A 68 11.63 13.96 7.40
N PHE A 69 11.68 12.66 7.71
CA PHE A 69 10.62 12.04 8.50
C PHE A 69 11.17 11.18 9.64
N CYS A 70 10.95 11.65 10.86
CA CYS A 70 11.24 10.95 12.10
C CYS A 70 10.29 9.76 12.27
N SER A 71 10.81 8.59 12.66
CA SER A 71 10.00 7.38 12.90
C SER A 71 8.92 7.59 13.95
N TYR A 72 9.22 8.40 14.97
CA TYR A 72 8.26 8.77 16.01
C TYR A 72 7.03 9.49 15.45
N CYS A 73 7.20 10.40 14.49
CA CYS A 73 6.07 11.10 13.88
C CYS A 73 5.15 10.14 13.11
N VAL A 74 5.73 9.14 12.44
CA VAL A 74 4.97 8.13 11.69
C VAL A 74 4.17 7.24 12.64
N ILE A 75 4.80 6.75 13.71
CA ILE A 75 4.17 5.86 14.69
C ILE A 75 3.05 6.62 15.44
N ASP A 76 3.28 7.88 15.83
CA ASP A 76 2.27 8.69 16.49
C ASP A 76 1.09 9.00 15.56
N GLU A 77 1.33 9.33 14.29
CA GLU A 77 0.26 9.51 13.31
C GLU A 77 -0.53 8.21 13.11
N ALA A 78 0.16 7.08 12.95
CA ALA A 78 -0.47 5.76 12.82
C ALA A 78 -1.33 5.42 14.05
N ARG A 79 -0.81 5.67 15.26
CA ARG A 79 -1.53 5.44 16.52
C ARG A 79 -2.81 6.27 16.59
N VAL A 80 -2.72 7.58 16.37
CA VAL A 80 -3.89 8.49 16.38
C VAL A 80 -4.93 8.03 15.35
N LEU A 81 -4.51 7.59 14.17
CA LEU A 81 -5.43 7.07 13.15
C LEU A 81 -6.13 5.78 13.61
N VAL A 82 -5.39 4.83 14.18
CA VAL A 82 -5.92 3.54 14.66
C VAL A 82 -6.88 3.74 15.83
N GLU A 83 -6.53 4.59 16.81
CA GLU A 83 -7.39 4.98 17.93
C GLU A 83 -8.72 5.59 17.47
N ASN A 84 -8.74 6.21 16.29
CA ASN A 84 -9.93 6.80 15.68
C ASN A 84 -10.62 5.89 14.65
N GLY A 85 -10.35 4.58 14.68
CA GLY A 85 -11.10 3.57 13.92
C GLY A 85 -10.53 3.21 12.54
N VAL A 86 -9.32 3.66 12.21
CA VAL A 86 -8.63 3.18 10.99
C VAL A 86 -8.19 1.73 11.19
N LYS A 87 -8.62 0.84 10.29
CA LYS A 87 -8.34 -0.60 10.31
C LYS A 87 -7.27 -1.02 9.30
N GLU A 88 -7.02 -0.23 8.25
CA GLU A 88 -5.96 -0.50 7.25
C GLU A 88 -5.05 0.72 7.07
N LEU A 89 -3.74 0.53 7.23
CA LEU A 89 -2.72 1.54 6.96
C LEU A 89 -1.85 1.14 5.76
N THR A 90 -1.59 2.11 4.88
CA THR A 90 -0.62 1.96 3.79
C THR A 90 0.49 2.98 3.94
N LEU A 91 1.72 2.51 4.17
CA LEU A 91 2.91 3.37 4.19
C LEU A 91 3.36 3.66 2.76
N LEU A 92 3.58 4.93 2.42
CA LEU A 92 4.06 5.33 1.10
C LEU A 92 5.22 6.32 1.16
N GLY A 93 5.96 6.37 0.06
CA GLY A 93 7.11 7.25 -0.11
C GLY A 93 7.49 7.33 -1.58
N GLN A 94 8.65 7.92 -1.89
CA GLN A 94 9.22 7.78 -3.23
C GLN A 94 9.91 6.42 -3.43
N ASN A 95 10.65 5.97 -2.41
CA ASN A 95 11.26 4.65 -2.32
C ASN A 95 11.35 4.24 -0.86
N VAL A 96 10.27 3.66 -0.32
CA VAL A 96 10.18 3.32 1.11
C VAL A 96 11.35 2.44 1.59
N ASN A 97 11.92 1.62 0.71
CA ASN A 97 13.05 0.74 1.00
C ASN A 97 14.35 1.50 1.35
N SER A 98 14.41 2.81 1.04
CA SER A 98 15.53 3.68 1.41
C SER A 98 15.33 4.44 2.73
N TYR A 99 14.23 4.18 3.45
CA TYR A 99 13.95 4.83 4.73
C TYR A 99 15.11 4.62 5.72
N GLY A 100 15.48 5.70 6.43
CA GLY A 100 16.57 5.67 7.42
C GLY A 100 18.00 5.67 6.85
N LYS A 101 18.21 5.45 5.54
CA LYS A 101 19.56 5.47 4.91
C LYS A 101 20.13 6.89 4.78
N THR A 102 19.25 7.87 4.63
CA THR A 102 19.61 9.26 4.33
C THR A 102 19.12 10.25 5.39
N ASN A 103 18.34 9.80 6.38
CA ASN A 103 17.84 10.63 7.48
C ASN A 103 18.97 10.95 8.49
N SER A 104 19.13 12.24 8.79
CA SER A 104 19.91 12.74 9.93
C SER A 104 19.14 12.64 11.26
N VAL A 105 17.83 12.42 11.20
CA VAL A 105 16.90 12.35 12.35
C VAL A 105 16.55 10.89 12.69
N VAL A 106 17.57 10.05 12.84
CA VAL A 106 17.42 8.70 13.39
C VAL A 106 18.02 8.70 14.80
N LEU A 107 17.19 9.08 15.78
CA LEU A 107 17.29 8.74 17.21
C LEU A 107 18.69 8.63 17.84
N GLY A 108 19.57 9.64 17.83
CA GLY A 108 20.83 9.55 18.62
C GLY A 108 21.64 8.26 18.40
N LYS A 109 21.37 7.58 17.29
CA LYS A 109 21.83 6.28 16.85
C LYS A 109 22.51 6.53 15.53
N LYS A 110 23.55 5.76 15.23
CA LYS A 110 24.32 6.02 14.02
C LYS A 110 23.40 5.86 12.80
N ARG A 111 23.62 6.71 11.80
CA ARG A 111 22.98 6.65 10.48
C ARG A 111 22.97 5.19 10.00
N GLY A 112 21.78 4.64 9.72
CA GLY A 112 21.61 3.26 9.25
C GLY A 112 21.14 2.23 10.29
N GLU A 113 20.97 2.57 11.58
CA GLU A 113 20.51 1.60 12.61
C GLU A 113 18.99 1.40 12.69
N TYR A 114 18.19 2.23 12.01
CA TYR A 114 16.72 2.12 11.99
C TYR A 114 16.24 2.19 10.55
N GLY A 115 15.89 1.03 9.98
CA GLY A 115 15.43 0.88 8.60
C GLY A 115 13.92 0.74 8.45
N PHE A 116 13.46 0.57 7.22
CA PHE A 116 12.05 0.41 6.92
C PHE A 116 11.42 -0.85 7.53
N ALA A 117 12.15 -1.97 7.56
CA ALA A 117 11.68 -3.22 8.17
C ALA A 117 11.33 -3.04 9.66
N ARG A 118 12.17 -2.31 10.40
CA ARG A 118 11.89 -1.96 11.79
C ARG A 118 10.68 -1.03 11.94
N LEU A 119 10.54 -0.03 11.08
CA LEU A 119 9.35 0.83 11.07
C LEU A 119 8.06 0.01 10.83
N LEU A 120 8.10 -0.96 9.92
CA LEU A 120 6.97 -1.87 9.69
C LEU A 120 6.63 -2.66 10.95
N GLY A 121 7.64 -3.20 11.64
CA GLY A 121 7.46 -3.88 12.91
C GLY A 121 6.80 -2.99 13.97
N ASP A 122 7.35 -1.79 14.20
CA ASP A 122 6.84 -0.85 15.20
C ASP A 122 5.39 -0.40 14.89
N VAL A 123 5.04 -0.20 13.61
CA VAL A 123 3.64 0.09 13.21
C VAL A 123 2.74 -1.14 13.38
N ALA A 124 3.28 -2.34 13.16
CA ALA A 124 2.51 -3.57 13.30
C ALA A 124 2.12 -3.87 14.75
N GLU A 125 2.86 -3.36 15.75
CA GLU A 125 2.47 -3.44 17.17
C GLU A 125 1.13 -2.75 17.45
N LEU A 126 0.66 -1.85 16.58
CA LEU A 126 -0.68 -1.26 16.67
C LEU A 126 -1.80 -2.26 16.35
N ALA A 127 -1.49 -3.50 15.98
CA ALA A 127 -2.48 -4.57 15.82
C ALA A 127 -3.31 -4.78 17.10
N ASP A 128 -2.66 -4.71 18.27
CA ASP A 128 -3.32 -4.83 19.58
C ASP A 128 -4.26 -3.66 19.89
N GLN A 129 -4.16 -2.56 19.13
CA GLN A 129 -5.00 -1.37 19.23
C GLN A 129 -6.09 -1.30 18.14
N GLY A 130 -6.19 -2.33 17.28
CA GLY A 130 -7.24 -2.44 16.27
C GLY A 130 -6.78 -2.30 14.81
N LEU A 131 -5.47 -2.14 14.56
CA LEU A 131 -4.95 -2.20 13.18
C LEU A 131 -5.08 -3.63 12.64
N GLN A 132 -5.85 -3.81 11.57
CA GLN A 132 -6.10 -5.15 10.99
C GLN A 132 -5.25 -5.45 9.77
N ARG A 133 -4.82 -4.42 9.04
CA ARG A 133 -4.02 -4.57 7.81
C ARG A 133 -2.97 -3.50 7.70
N LEU A 134 -1.75 -3.93 7.39
CA LEU A 134 -0.62 -3.08 7.06
C LEU A 134 -0.19 -3.36 5.62
N ARG A 135 0.07 -2.29 4.87
CA ARG A 135 0.59 -2.32 3.51
C ARG A 135 1.71 -1.32 3.36
N PHE A 136 2.47 -1.49 2.29
CA PHE A 136 3.30 -0.43 1.76
C PHE A 136 3.37 -0.49 0.25
N THR A 137 3.78 0.62 -0.36
CA THR A 137 4.03 0.70 -1.80
C THR A 137 5.31 1.49 -2.08
N THR A 138 5.71 1.57 -3.35
CA THR A 138 6.95 2.20 -3.85
C THR A 138 8.24 1.47 -3.50
N SER A 139 8.24 0.14 -3.62
CA SER A 139 9.47 -0.64 -3.52
C SER A 139 10.35 -0.49 -4.75
N ASN A 140 11.66 -0.57 -4.55
CA ASN A 140 12.65 -0.68 -5.61
C ASN A 140 13.36 -2.04 -5.48
N PRO A 141 13.45 -2.85 -6.56
CA PRO A 141 14.14 -4.14 -6.52
C PRO A 141 15.56 -4.07 -5.95
N LYS A 142 16.31 -3.00 -6.26
CA LYS A 142 17.68 -2.79 -5.75
C LYS A 142 17.72 -2.70 -4.21
N ASP A 143 16.69 -2.15 -3.59
CA ASP A 143 16.70 -1.78 -2.18
C ASP A 143 15.90 -2.77 -1.32
N LEU A 144 15.31 -3.81 -1.92
CA LEU A 144 14.58 -4.86 -1.21
C LEU A 144 15.57 -5.79 -0.51
N THR A 145 15.72 -5.63 0.80
CA THR A 145 16.65 -6.41 1.64
C THR A 145 16.03 -7.73 2.10
N ASP A 146 16.86 -8.71 2.46
CA ASP A 146 16.37 -9.98 3.05
C ASP A 146 15.59 -9.74 4.35
N GLU A 147 15.96 -8.71 5.14
CA GLU A 147 15.22 -8.29 6.34
C GLU A 147 13.80 -7.82 6.00
N LEU A 148 13.64 -7.01 4.94
CA LEU A 148 12.32 -6.56 4.50
C LEU A 148 11.50 -7.69 3.87
N ILE A 149 12.15 -8.65 3.21
CA ILE A 149 11.52 -9.87 2.70
C ILE A 149 10.97 -10.70 3.88
N ALA A 150 11.77 -10.88 4.94
CA ALA A 150 11.37 -11.64 6.13
C ALA A 150 10.13 -11.06 6.83
N CYS A 151 9.92 -9.73 6.77
CA CYS A 151 8.70 -9.11 7.31
C CYS A 151 7.39 -9.74 6.77
N PHE A 152 7.37 -10.23 5.52
CA PHE A 152 6.18 -10.88 4.95
C PHE A 152 5.88 -12.27 5.55
N ALA A 153 6.84 -12.88 6.24
CA ALA A 153 6.63 -14.07 7.05
C ALA A 153 6.39 -13.74 8.53
N ASP A 154 7.07 -12.71 9.04
CA ASP A 154 7.12 -12.42 10.48
C ASP A 154 5.98 -11.51 10.97
N ILE A 155 5.36 -10.72 10.09
CA ILE A 155 4.31 -9.75 10.44
C ILE A 155 2.95 -10.23 9.93
N ASP A 156 2.11 -10.75 10.82
CA ASP A 156 0.80 -11.35 10.47
C ASP A 156 -0.14 -10.38 9.72
N ILE A 157 -0.20 -9.12 10.14
CA ILE A 157 -1.09 -8.12 9.52
C ILE A 157 -0.49 -7.48 8.25
N LEU A 158 0.77 -7.78 7.91
CA LEU A 158 1.39 -7.31 6.68
C LEU A 158 0.78 -8.08 5.51
N CYS A 159 -0.03 -7.38 4.73
CA CYS A 159 -0.74 -7.98 3.62
C CYS A 159 0.22 -8.58 2.58
N PRO A 160 -0.05 -9.78 2.04
CA PRO A 160 0.80 -10.49 1.08
C PRO A 160 0.64 -9.88 -0.31
N GLN A 161 1.06 -8.62 -0.46
CA GLN A 161 1.01 -7.85 -1.68
C GLN A 161 2.24 -6.96 -1.75
N LEU A 162 2.94 -7.01 -2.88
CA LEU A 162 4.10 -6.14 -3.12
C LEU A 162 4.09 -5.59 -4.54
N HIS A 163 4.13 -4.27 -4.67
CA HIS A 163 4.40 -3.62 -5.94
C HIS A 163 5.92 -3.53 -6.15
N LEU A 164 6.45 -4.32 -7.08
CA LEU A 164 7.89 -4.48 -7.33
C LEU A 164 8.22 -4.21 -8.81
N PRO A 165 8.47 -2.96 -9.20
CA PRO A 165 8.59 -2.58 -10.61
C PRO A 165 9.87 -3.11 -11.27
N VAL A 166 9.73 -4.08 -12.19
CA VAL A 166 10.83 -4.58 -13.02
C VAL A 166 11.20 -3.59 -14.14
N GLN A 167 10.22 -2.85 -14.66
CA GLN A 167 10.32 -1.87 -15.76
C GLN A 167 10.57 -2.47 -17.15
N ALA A 168 11.46 -3.45 -17.30
CA ALA A 168 11.73 -4.08 -18.59
C ALA A 168 12.25 -5.52 -18.45
N GLY A 169 11.91 -6.37 -19.42
CA GLY A 169 12.39 -7.75 -19.52
C GLY A 169 13.70 -7.92 -20.31
N SER A 170 14.61 -6.93 -20.28
CA SER A 170 15.91 -7.01 -21.00
C SER A 170 17.01 -6.31 -20.21
N ASP A 171 18.08 -7.04 -19.86
CA ASP A 171 19.24 -6.48 -19.14
C ASP A 171 19.85 -5.27 -19.85
N ARG A 172 19.91 -5.31 -21.19
CA ARG A 172 20.37 -4.19 -22.01
C ARG A 172 19.50 -2.95 -21.81
N VAL A 173 18.17 -3.12 -21.76
CA VAL A 173 17.23 -2.02 -21.55
C VAL A 173 17.29 -1.53 -20.12
N LEU A 174 17.29 -2.43 -19.13
CA LEU A 174 17.43 -2.11 -17.71
C LEU A 174 18.69 -1.27 -17.45
N LYS A 175 19.83 -1.64 -18.05
CA LYS A 175 21.07 -0.86 -17.98
C LYS A 175 20.91 0.55 -18.55
N ARG A 176 20.22 0.71 -19.68
CA ARG A 176 19.93 2.03 -20.30
C ARG A 176 18.95 2.86 -19.47
N MET A 177 18.06 2.22 -18.71
CA MET A 177 17.20 2.86 -17.71
C MET A 177 17.95 3.17 -16.39
N ASN A 178 19.27 3.00 -16.37
CA ASN A 178 20.12 3.17 -15.20
C ASN A 178 19.74 2.27 -14.01
N ARG A 179 19.11 1.11 -14.28
CA ARG A 179 18.87 0.08 -13.27
C ARG A 179 20.18 -0.63 -12.94
N ARG A 180 20.32 -1.03 -11.68
CA ARG A 180 21.52 -1.65 -11.11
C ARG A 180 21.31 -3.13 -10.78
N TYR A 181 20.38 -3.77 -11.48
CA TYR A 181 20.02 -5.18 -11.37
C TYR A 181 19.75 -5.76 -12.76
N SER A 182 19.94 -7.06 -12.90
CA SER A 182 19.58 -7.88 -14.06
C SER A 182 18.22 -8.55 -13.86
N ILE A 183 17.72 -9.21 -14.90
CA ILE A 183 16.53 -10.07 -14.82
C ILE A 183 16.78 -11.23 -13.84
N ALA A 184 17.98 -11.82 -13.85
CA ALA A 184 18.31 -12.92 -12.94
C ALA A 184 18.24 -12.48 -11.47
N ASP A 185 18.81 -11.31 -11.15
CA ASP A 185 18.73 -10.73 -9.79
C ASP A 185 17.27 -10.47 -9.38
N TYR A 186 16.44 -9.99 -10.31
CA TYR A 186 15.01 -9.76 -10.04
C TYR A 186 14.26 -11.06 -9.77
N LEU A 187 14.50 -12.11 -10.58
CA LEU A 187 13.86 -13.41 -10.39
C LEU A 187 14.30 -14.07 -9.07
N GLU A 188 15.56 -13.92 -8.67
CA GLU A 188 16.03 -14.38 -7.36
C GLU A 188 15.27 -13.69 -6.20
N LEU A 189 15.02 -12.38 -6.30
CA LEU A 189 14.19 -11.66 -5.31
C LEU A 189 12.76 -12.19 -5.28
N VAL A 190 12.17 -12.48 -6.44
CA VAL A 190 10.82 -13.06 -6.53
C VAL A 190 10.78 -14.45 -5.89
N ASP A 191 11.80 -15.28 -6.13
CA ASP A 191 11.90 -16.61 -5.53
C ASP A 191 12.04 -16.55 -4.01
N LYS A 192 12.85 -15.61 -3.49
CA LYS A 192 12.96 -15.35 -2.06
C LYS A 192 11.61 -14.93 -1.45
N LEU A 193 10.89 -14.02 -2.10
CA LEU A 193 9.56 -13.58 -1.67
C LEU A 193 8.56 -14.74 -1.63
N HIS A 194 8.48 -15.55 -2.69
CA HIS A 194 7.59 -16.72 -2.72
C HIS A 194 7.97 -17.78 -1.68
N LYS A 195 9.26 -17.91 -1.35
CA LYS A 195 9.73 -18.85 -0.33
C LYS A 195 9.24 -18.47 1.07
N VAL A 196 9.28 -17.19 1.41
CA VAL A 196 8.83 -16.70 2.73
C VAL A 196 7.31 -16.48 2.80
N CYS A 197 6.70 -16.10 1.68
CA CYS A 197 5.27 -15.81 1.58
C CYS A 197 4.70 -16.39 0.27
N PRO A 198 4.33 -17.69 0.23
CA PRO A 198 3.83 -18.34 -0.98
C PRO A 198 2.55 -17.71 -1.56
N ALA A 199 1.78 -16.99 -0.74
CA ALA A 199 0.55 -16.32 -1.14
C ALA A 199 0.76 -14.90 -1.70
N ILE A 200 2.00 -14.41 -1.76
CA ILE A 200 2.29 -13.03 -2.15
C ILE A 200 1.82 -12.71 -3.58
N ALA A 201 1.07 -11.62 -3.72
CA ALA A 201 0.67 -11.07 -5.00
C ALA A 201 1.64 -9.97 -5.42
N LEU A 202 2.32 -10.17 -6.55
CA LEU A 202 3.24 -9.19 -7.12
C LEU A 202 2.55 -8.36 -8.20
N THR A 203 2.73 -7.05 -8.13
CA THR A 203 2.37 -6.13 -9.22
C THR A 203 3.63 -5.42 -9.71
N THR A 204 3.66 -5.05 -10.98
CA THR A 204 4.84 -4.40 -11.58
C THR A 204 4.43 -3.45 -12.69
N ASP A 205 5.26 -2.43 -12.89
CA ASP A 205 5.20 -1.59 -14.09
C ASP A 205 6.19 -2.10 -15.14
N ILE A 206 5.78 -2.06 -16.41
CA ILE A 206 6.63 -2.39 -17.56
C ILE A 206 6.48 -1.30 -18.62
N ILE A 207 7.60 -0.78 -19.12
CA ILE A 207 7.66 0.17 -20.21
C ILE A 207 7.92 -0.60 -21.51
N VAL A 208 6.95 -0.56 -22.42
CA VAL A 208 7.06 -1.17 -23.74
C VAL A 208 7.41 -0.09 -24.77
N GLY A 209 8.49 -0.31 -25.50
CA GLY A 209 8.96 0.62 -26.54
C GLY A 209 10.13 1.46 -26.07
N PHE A 210 11.32 1.19 -26.58
CA PHE A 210 12.49 2.01 -26.29
C PHE A 210 12.56 3.21 -27.25
N PRO A 211 13.05 4.40 -26.83
CA PRO A 211 13.33 5.52 -27.73
C PRO A 211 14.04 5.09 -29.03
N GLY A 212 13.42 5.42 -30.17
CA GLY A 212 13.92 5.10 -31.52
C GLY A 212 13.20 3.95 -32.23
N GLU A 213 12.28 3.23 -31.58
CA GLU A 213 11.46 2.20 -32.24
C GLU A 213 10.29 2.85 -33.02
N PRO A 214 9.92 2.33 -34.23
CA PRO A 214 8.74 2.79 -34.96
C PRO A 214 7.46 2.60 -34.13
N GLU A 215 6.48 3.49 -34.32
CA GLU A 215 5.27 3.51 -33.50
C GLU A 215 4.44 2.25 -33.68
N GLU A 216 4.37 1.72 -34.90
CA GLU A 216 3.67 0.48 -35.24
C GLU A 216 4.27 -0.71 -34.47
N VAL A 217 5.60 -0.72 -34.30
CA VAL A 217 6.31 -1.77 -33.56
C VAL A 217 6.03 -1.66 -32.06
N LYS A 218 6.01 -0.45 -31.49
CA LYS A 218 5.68 -0.24 -30.07
C LYS A 218 4.25 -0.68 -29.79
N SER A 219 3.31 -0.25 -30.62
CA SER A 219 1.88 -0.58 -30.50
C SER A 219 1.67 -2.10 -30.56
N ALA A 220 2.21 -2.77 -31.58
CA ALA A 220 2.09 -4.23 -31.71
C ALA A 220 2.69 -4.99 -30.51
N ARG A 221 3.82 -4.52 -29.97
CA ARG A 221 4.42 -5.13 -28.76
C ARG A 221 3.57 -4.90 -27.52
N LEU A 222 3.02 -3.70 -27.35
CA LEU A 222 2.17 -3.37 -26.22
C LEU A 222 0.91 -4.24 -26.23
N THR A 223 0.24 -4.36 -27.38
CA THR A 223 -0.93 -5.24 -27.55
C THR A 223 -0.61 -6.69 -27.21
N ARG A 224 0.49 -7.24 -27.75
CA ARG A 224 0.88 -8.63 -27.46
C ARG A 224 1.21 -8.82 -25.97
N PHE A 225 1.87 -7.84 -25.35
CA PHE A 225 2.19 -7.88 -23.92
C PHE A 225 0.91 -7.84 -23.06
N GLN A 226 -0.01 -6.92 -23.34
CA GLN A 226 -1.28 -6.80 -22.62
C GLN A 226 -2.09 -8.09 -22.74
N GLN A 227 -2.25 -8.62 -23.95
CA GLN A 227 -2.97 -9.88 -24.15
C GLN A 227 -2.37 -11.02 -23.31
N ARG A 228 -1.04 -11.15 -23.28
CA ARG A 228 -0.39 -12.18 -22.47
C ARG A 228 -0.57 -11.93 -20.96
N GLN A 229 -0.49 -10.68 -20.52
CA GLN A 229 -0.70 -10.33 -19.12
C GLN A 229 -2.15 -10.60 -18.68
N ASP A 230 -3.12 -10.42 -19.58
CA ASP A 230 -4.54 -10.68 -19.34
C ASP A 230 -4.80 -12.18 -19.15
N GLU A 231 -4.21 -13.01 -20.00
CA GLU A 231 -4.23 -14.48 -19.87
C GLU A 231 -3.67 -14.93 -18.51
N ILE A 232 -2.47 -14.43 -18.16
CA ILE A 232 -1.80 -14.76 -16.90
C ILE A 232 -2.64 -14.31 -15.70
N SER A 233 -3.19 -13.10 -15.74
CA SER A 233 -4.00 -12.56 -14.63
C SER A 233 -5.26 -13.39 -14.40
N LEU A 234 -5.93 -13.81 -15.48
CA LEU A 234 -7.09 -14.70 -15.38
C LEU A 234 -6.72 -16.10 -14.85
N GLU A 235 -5.61 -16.67 -15.32
CA GLU A 235 -5.08 -17.95 -14.83
C GLU A 235 -4.83 -17.90 -13.33
N ARG A 236 -4.11 -16.88 -12.85
CA ARG A 236 -3.83 -16.66 -11.42
C ARG A 236 -5.11 -16.44 -10.62
N ASN A 237 -6.05 -15.65 -11.12
CA ASN A 237 -7.32 -15.41 -10.42
C ASN A 237 -8.16 -16.69 -10.29
N ARG A 238 -8.12 -17.58 -11.29
CA ARG A 238 -8.83 -18.88 -11.24
C ARG A 238 -8.32 -19.79 -10.13
N GLU A 239 -7.07 -19.67 -9.71
CA GLU A 239 -6.53 -20.43 -8.58
C GLU A 239 -7.20 -20.08 -7.24
N TYR A 240 -7.93 -18.97 -7.16
CA TYR A 240 -8.71 -18.63 -5.97
C TYR A 240 -10.06 -19.34 -5.92
N ILE A 241 -10.59 -19.83 -7.04
CA ILE A 241 -11.91 -20.48 -7.08
C ILE A 241 -11.93 -21.67 -6.12
N GLY A 242 -12.97 -21.72 -5.28
CA GLY A 242 -13.16 -22.73 -4.24
C GLY A 242 -12.46 -22.42 -2.91
N LYS A 243 -11.47 -21.50 -2.89
CA LYS A 243 -10.80 -21.08 -1.66
C LYS A 243 -11.65 -20.08 -0.87
N VAL A 244 -11.50 -20.11 0.45
CA VAL A 244 -12.04 -19.07 1.32
C VAL A 244 -11.03 -17.95 1.44
N GLN A 245 -11.47 -16.71 1.30
CA GLN A 245 -10.65 -15.51 1.43
C GLN A 245 -11.28 -14.56 2.45
N LYS A 246 -10.45 -13.94 3.29
CA LYS A 246 -10.86 -12.83 4.14
C LYS A 246 -10.89 -11.56 3.30
N ILE A 247 -12.04 -10.92 3.20
CA ILE A 247 -12.18 -9.65 2.47
C ILE A 247 -12.57 -8.54 3.45
N MET A 248 -11.95 -7.37 3.29
CA MET A 248 -12.35 -6.16 4.00
C MET A 248 -13.35 -5.41 3.14
N LEU A 249 -14.53 -5.15 3.67
CA LEU A 249 -15.64 -4.56 2.94
C LEU A 249 -15.39 -3.07 2.64
N GLU A 250 -15.77 -2.66 1.43
CA GLU A 250 -15.64 -1.27 0.97
C GLU A 250 -17.02 -0.59 0.96
N PRO A 251 -17.08 0.75 1.15
CA PRO A 251 -18.34 1.48 1.09
C PRO A 251 -18.94 1.45 -0.33
N GLU A 252 -20.26 1.51 -0.37
CA GLU A 252 -21.07 1.71 -1.58
C GLU A 252 -21.60 3.15 -1.58
N LEU A 253 -21.61 3.81 -2.74
CA LEU A 253 -22.05 5.21 -2.84
C LEU A 253 -23.56 5.37 -2.59
N ASP A 254 -24.36 4.41 -3.06
CA ASP A 254 -25.82 4.51 -3.14
C ASP A 254 -26.57 3.41 -2.36
N SER A 255 -25.90 2.71 -1.43
CA SER A 255 -26.49 1.60 -0.69
C SER A 255 -25.90 1.45 0.72
N ALA A 256 -26.75 1.16 1.70
CA ALA A 256 -26.31 0.76 3.03
C ALA A 256 -25.81 -0.70 3.09
N LEU A 257 -26.22 -1.54 2.14
CA LEU A 257 -25.70 -2.91 1.99
C LEU A 257 -24.41 -2.89 1.19
N LEU A 258 -23.40 -3.62 1.66
CA LEU A 258 -22.09 -3.68 1.04
C LEU A 258 -22.02 -4.86 0.07
N SER A 259 -21.61 -4.58 -1.17
CA SER A 259 -21.62 -5.58 -2.26
C SER A 259 -20.21 -6.04 -2.66
N ARG A 260 -19.17 -5.43 -2.09
CA ARG A 260 -17.77 -5.68 -2.47
C ARG A 260 -16.79 -5.48 -1.32
N GLY A 261 -15.64 -6.09 -1.47
CA GLY A 261 -14.50 -5.87 -0.60
C GLY A 261 -13.19 -6.24 -1.27
N ARG A 262 -12.09 -6.16 -0.51
CA ARG A 262 -10.76 -6.53 -1.01
C ARG A 262 -10.09 -7.59 -0.14
N THR A 263 -9.44 -8.56 -0.78
CA THR A 263 -8.58 -9.53 -0.11
C THR A 263 -7.34 -8.85 0.49
N GLU A 264 -6.60 -9.58 1.30
CA GLU A 264 -5.28 -9.13 1.78
C GLU A 264 -4.30 -8.97 0.60
N SER A 265 -4.39 -9.81 -0.44
CA SER A 265 -3.66 -9.65 -1.71
C SER A 265 -4.24 -8.56 -2.64
N ASN A 266 -5.17 -7.73 -2.14
CA ASN A 266 -5.78 -6.58 -2.82
C ASN A 266 -6.64 -6.90 -4.05
N HIS A 267 -7.08 -8.15 -4.21
CA HIS A 267 -8.07 -8.52 -5.23
C HIS A 267 -9.44 -7.99 -4.84
N ILE A 268 -10.13 -7.38 -5.81
CA ILE A 268 -11.53 -6.99 -5.64
C ILE A 268 -12.38 -8.24 -5.64
N VAL A 269 -13.27 -8.38 -4.67
CA VAL A 269 -14.25 -9.46 -4.60
C VAL A 269 -15.64 -8.85 -4.61
N HIS A 270 -16.43 -9.20 -5.62
CA HIS A 270 -17.85 -8.90 -5.69
C HIS A 270 -18.65 -10.00 -5.01
N LEU A 271 -19.51 -9.62 -4.08
CA LEU A 271 -20.40 -10.53 -3.38
C LEU A 271 -21.60 -10.86 -4.27
N GLN A 272 -21.98 -12.13 -4.31
CA GLN A 272 -23.20 -12.56 -5.00
C GLN A 272 -24.47 -11.99 -4.35
N GLN A 273 -24.41 -11.71 -3.05
CA GLN A 273 -25.47 -11.10 -2.27
C GLN A 273 -24.88 -9.99 -1.40
N PRO A 274 -25.42 -8.76 -1.44
CA PRO A 274 -25.00 -7.69 -0.54
C PRO A 274 -25.21 -8.06 0.92
N VAL A 275 -24.35 -7.56 1.80
CA VAL A 275 -24.39 -7.82 3.25
C VAL A 275 -24.68 -6.56 4.04
N ALA A 276 -25.39 -6.72 5.15
CA ALA A 276 -25.52 -5.69 6.18
C ALA A 276 -24.28 -5.74 7.09
N ALA A 277 -23.32 -4.84 6.87
CA ALA A 277 -22.09 -4.72 7.63
C ALA A 277 -21.55 -3.29 7.55
N VAL A 278 -20.49 -2.97 8.29
CA VAL A 278 -19.86 -1.64 8.28
C VAL A 278 -18.62 -1.67 7.38
N PRO A 279 -18.33 -0.60 6.60
CA PRO A 279 -17.08 -0.49 5.85
C PRO A 279 -15.86 -0.73 6.75
N GLY A 280 -14.92 -1.55 6.26
CA GLY A 280 -13.76 -1.99 7.03
C GLY A 280 -13.98 -3.25 7.87
N ASP A 281 -15.20 -3.77 7.98
CA ASP A 281 -15.40 -5.12 8.54
C ASP A 281 -14.77 -6.18 7.62
N ILE A 282 -14.22 -7.22 8.24
CA ILE A 282 -13.60 -8.34 7.54
C ILE A 282 -14.52 -9.55 7.62
N ILE A 283 -14.87 -10.11 6.46
CA ILE A 283 -15.73 -11.30 6.36
C ILE A 283 -15.03 -12.41 5.57
N ALA A 284 -15.39 -13.67 5.88
CA ALA A 284 -14.94 -14.84 5.15
C ALA A 284 -15.85 -15.09 3.94
N VAL A 285 -15.25 -15.18 2.75
CA VAL A 285 -15.97 -15.34 1.49
C VAL A 285 -15.37 -16.50 0.72
N LYS A 286 -16.21 -17.46 0.31
CA LYS A 286 -15.80 -18.51 -0.61
C LYS A 286 -15.83 -17.94 -2.03
N ILE A 287 -14.69 -18.00 -2.71
CA ILE A 287 -14.59 -17.53 -4.09
C ILE A 287 -15.27 -18.55 -5.01
N THR A 288 -16.26 -18.08 -5.77
CA THR A 288 -17.10 -18.89 -6.66
C THR A 288 -16.80 -18.62 -8.13
N GLY A 289 -16.19 -17.49 -8.46
CA GLY A 289 -15.84 -17.11 -9.82
C GLY A 289 -14.63 -16.19 -9.88
N ALA A 290 -14.01 -16.12 -11.04
CA ALA A 290 -12.86 -15.27 -11.32
C ALA A 290 -13.01 -14.61 -12.69
N GLY A 291 -12.93 -13.28 -12.72
CA GLY A 291 -12.72 -12.49 -13.92
C GLY A 291 -11.25 -12.09 -14.04
N GLN A 292 -10.95 -11.28 -15.07
CA GLN A 292 -9.60 -10.82 -15.35
C GLN A 292 -9.04 -9.86 -14.27
N HIS A 293 -9.91 -9.05 -13.66
CA HIS A 293 -9.51 -7.99 -12.71
C HIS A 293 -10.23 -8.07 -11.36
N SER A 294 -11.11 -9.05 -11.17
CA SER A 294 -11.90 -9.21 -9.95
C SER A 294 -12.31 -10.66 -9.76
N LEU A 295 -12.70 -10.97 -8.54
CA LEU A 295 -13.25 -12.25 -8.12
C LEU A 295 -14.74 -12.08 -7.80
N GLN A 296 -15.46 -13.19 -7.80
CA GLN A 296 -16.83 -13.29 -7.30
C GLN A 296 -16.86 -14.28 -6.16
N GLY A 297 -17.67 -14.03 -5.15
CA GLY A 297 -17.77 -14.93 -4.01
C GLY A 297 -19.09 -14.89 -3.27
N SER A 298 -19.36 -15.96 -2.54
CA SER A 298 -20.49 -16.10 -1.63
C SER A 298 -19.97 -15.98 -0.20
N VAL A 299 -20.67 -15.19 0.61
CA VAL A 299 -20.41 -15.10 2.05
C VAL A 299 -20.59 -16.48 2.66
N MET A 300 -19.66 -16.89 3.52
CA MET A 300 -19.86 -18.10 4.31
C MET A 300 -20.93 -17.80 5.36
N GLU A 301 -22.05 -18.52 5.37
CA GLU A 301 -23.02 -18.41 6.45
C GLU A 301 -22.32 -18.75 7.77
N ASN A 302 -22.15 -17.73 8.63
CA ASN A 302 -21.68 -17.97 9.98
C ASN A 302 -22.82 -18.71 10.71
N ASN A 303 -22.59 -19.98 11.07
CA ASN A 303 -23.16 -20.48 12.31
C ASN A 303 -22.67 -19.51 13.40
N ASN A 304 -23.59 -18.66 13.84
CA ASN A 304 -23.36 -17.47 14.63
C ASN A 304 -22.59 -17.77 15.93
N THR A 305 -21.89 -16.75 16.44
CA THR A 305 -21.15 -16.63 17.72
C THR A 305 -19.68 -17.10 17.78
N GLU A 306 -18.84 -16.25 18.38
CA GLU A 306 -17.39 -16.37 18.67
C GLU A 306 -16.36 -15.93 17.62
N TYR A 307 -16.44 -14.67 17.20
CA TYR A 307 -15.21 -13.88 16.99
C TYR A 307 -15.42 -12.46 17.53
N SER A 308 -15.61 -12.38 18.84
CA SER A 308 -15.32 -11.17 19.60
C SER A 308 -14.47 -11.59 20.81
N ALA A 309 -13.24 -11.08 20.85
CA ALA A 309 -12.34 -11.00 22.00
C ALA A 309 -12.16 -12.22 22.94
N ALA A 310 -10.88 -12.63 23.06
CA ALA A 310 -10.27 -13.45 24.11
C ALA A 310 -10.47 -14.98 24.06
N GLY A 311 -9.35 -15.72 24.10
CA GLY A 311 -9.33 -17.16 24.37
C GLY A 311 -8.26 -17.94 23.60
N ARG A 312 -6.97 -17.75 23.91
CA ARG A 312 -5.95 -18.76 23.57
C ARG A 312 -6.10 -19.90 24.58
N GLU A 313 -6.73 -21.00 24.19
CA GLU A 313 -6.56 -22.28 24.89
C GLU A 313 -5.34 -23.03 24.33
N LEU A 314 -4.49 -23.44 25.25
CA LEU A 314 -3.28 -24.22 25.05
C LEU A 314 -3.64 -25.63 24.57
N LEU A 315 -3.12 -26.04 23.40
CA LEU A 315 -3.06 -27.44 23.03
C LEU A 315 -1.99 -28.14 23.87
N GLN A 316 -2.44 -28.88 24.89
CA GLN A 316 -1.65 -29.94 25.51
C GLN A 316 -1.49 -31.07 24.49
N TYR A 317 -0.23 -31.40 24.16
CA TYR A 317 0.09 -32.64 23.46
C TYR A 317 0.14 -33.77 24.48
N ASP A 318 -0.77 -34.74 24.36
CA ASP A 318 -0.65 -36.03 25.03
C ASP A 318 0.60 -36.75 24.50
N THR A 319 1.45 -37.15 25.44
CA THR A 319 2.66 -37.95 25.19
C THR A 319 2.32 -39.43 25.38
N ILE A 320 2.73 -40.27 24.43
CA ILE A 320 3.00 -41.70 24.66
C ILE A 320 4.45 -41.81 25.13
#